data_AF-A0A937CAP5-F1
#
_entry.id   AF-A0A937CAP5-F1
#
_cell.length_a   1.000
_cell.length_b   1.000
_cell.length_c   1.000
_cell.angle_alpha   90.00
_cell.angle_beta   90.00
_cell.angle_gamma   90.00
#
_symmetry.space_group_name_H-M   'P 1'
#
loop_
_entity.id
_entity.type
_entity.pdbx_description
1 polymer ?
#
loop_
_entity_poly.entity_id
_entity_poly.type
_entity_poly.pdbx_seq_one_letter_code
_entity_poly.pdbx_strand_id
1 'polypeptide(L)'
;MNTIPRPQLVLGYKEFFKASPPLDRLSLVSGVCKRNLIAELAGLNYRLKPKTSKYHDTTLENQIKELKYFCGIDEGLYQRYSKVADYYTVNKKDYPLIFIRQTCIYALEEIIQSDLAVIEDFKMARVEVWDSIFRYILAVNTSITEIEKSRK
;
A
#
# COMPACT_ATOMS: atom_id res chain seq x y z
N MET A 1 -21.39 -23.26 13.69
CA MET A 1 -20.86 -22.15 12.86
C MET A 1 -19.35 -22.30 12.83
N ASN A 2 -18.74 -22.53 11.66
CA ASN A 2 -17.28 -22.65 11.58
C ASN A 2 -16.65 -21.29 11.87
N THR A 3 -16.04 -21.19 13.05
CA THR A 3 -15.31 -20.03 13.59
C THR A 3 -13.85 -20.01 13.15
N ILE A 4 -13.51 -20.69 12.05
CA ILE A 4 -12.15 -20.72 11.52
C ILE A 4 -11.90 -19.39 10.79
N PRO A 5 -10.92 -18.58 11.22
CA PRO A 5 -10.53 -17.38 10.50
C PRO A 5 -10.16 -17.75 9.07
N ARG A 6 -10.76 -17.07 8.08
CA ARG A 6 -10.38 -17.25 6.69
C ARG A 6 -9.15 -16.39 6.41
N PRO A 7 -8.07 -16.97 5.85
CA PRO A 7 -6.93 -16.17 5.43
C PRO A 7 -7.38 -15.20 4.34
N GLN A 8 -6.97 -13.95 4.45
CA GLN A 8 -7.23 -12.93 3.44
C GLN A 8 -5.90 -12.59 2.77
N LEU A 9 -5.87 -12.67 1.44
CA LEU A 9 -4.69 -12.36 0.65
C LEU A 9 -4.37 -10.86 0.76
N VAL A 10 -3.11 -10.52 1.01
CA VAL A 10 -2.61 -9.15 0.87
C VAL A 10 -1.81 -9.08 -0.44
N LEU A 11 -2.18 -8.20 -1.36
CA LEU A 11 -1.48 -8.06 -2.64
C LEU A 11 -0.16 -7.32 -2.43
N GLY A 12 0.92 -7.88 -2.94
CA GLY A 12 2.23 -7.26 -2.95
C GLY A 12 2.68 -6.88 -4.36
N TYR A 13 3.97 -6.57 -4.46
CA TYR A 13 4.60 -6.08 -5.69
C TYR A 13 4.50 -7.10 -6.84
N LYS A 14 4.64 -8.39 -6.54
CA LYS A 14 4.67 -9.46 -7.54
C LYS A 14 3.33 -9.62 -8.26
N GLU A 15 2.22 -9.42 -7.57
CA GLU A 15 0.88 -9.55 -8.14
C GLU A 15 0.65 -8.52 -9.26
N PHE A 16 1.15 -7.30 -9.06
CA PHE A 16 1.03 -6.17 -9.99
C PHE A 16 2.07 -6.17 -11.11
N PHE A 17 3.33 -6.43 -10.78
CA PHE A 17 4.44 -6.24 -11.72
C PHE A 17 5.06 -7.53 -12.25
N LYS A 18 4.58 -8.69 -11.78
CA LYS A 18 5.12 -10.01 -12.13
C LYS A 18 6.64 -10.13 -11.92
N ALA A 19 7.17 -9.33 -10.99
CA ALA A 19 8.57 -9.22 -10.65
C ALA A 19 8.74 -9.09 -9.13
N SER A 20 9.93 -9.37 -8.62
CA SER A 20 10.28 -9.05 -7.23
C SER A 20 10.40 -7.53 -7.06
N PRO A 21 10.10 -6.98 -5.87
CA PRO A 21 10.44 -5.59 -5.58
C PRO A 21 11.96 -5.38 -5.62
N PRO A 22 12.44 -4.14 -5.81
CA PRO A 22 13.86 -3.84 -5.68
C PRO A 22 14.36 -4.20 -4.27
N LEU A 23 15.63 -4.58 -4.16
CA LEU A 23 16.27 -4.92 -2.88
C LEU A 23 16.23 -3.73 -1.91
N ASP A 24 16.59 -2.54 -2.42
CA ASP A 24 16.32 -1.28 -1.75
C ASP A 24 14.96 -0.76 -2.19
N ARG A 25 13.94 -0.94 -1.34
CA ARG A 25 12.58 -0.45 -1.62
C ARG A 25 12.43 1.05 -1.47
N LEU A 26 13.27 1.72 -0.68
CA LEU A 26 13.24 3.18 -0.54
C LEU A 26 13.65 3.88 -1.84
N SER A 27 14.44 3.20 -2.69
CA SER A 27 14.76 3.70 -4.04
C SER A 27 13.52 4.05 -4.86
N LEU A 28 12.38 3.37 -4.67
CA LEU A 28 11.10 3.63 -5.36
C LEU A 28 10.54 5.02 -5.06
N VAL A 29 10.83 5.57 -3.88
CA VAL A 29 10.34 6.86 -3.38
C VAL A 29 11.44 7.86 -3.10
N SER A 30 12.66 7.59 -3.58
CA SER A 30 13.84 8.47 -3.44
C SER A 30 13.61 9.89 -4.00
N GLY A 31 12.77 10.03 -5.03
CA GLY A 31 12.37 11.31 -5.61
C GLY A 31 11.16 11.97 -4.94
N VAL A 32 10.61 11.41 -3.87
CA VAL A 32 9.42 11.93 -3.16
C VAL A 32 9.85 12.56 -1.84
N CYS A 33 9.31 13.75 -1.53
CA CYS A 33 9.65 14.44 -0.28
C CYS A 33 9.26 13.61 0.95
N LYS A 34 10.21 13.42 1.88
CA LYS A 34 10.04 12.64 3.12
C LYS A 34 8.81 13.09 3.94
N ARG A 35 8.57 14.40 4.06
CA ARG A 35 7.43 14.94 4.82
C ARG A 35 6.08 14.54 4.20
N ASN A 36 6.00 14.58 2.87
CA ASN A 36 4.79 14.19 2.15
C ASN A 36 4.51 12.70 2.28
N LEU A 37 5.54 11.84 2.13
CA LEU A 37 5.40 10.39 2.33
C LEU A 37 4.87 10.06 3.73
N ILE A 38 5.43 10.67 4.77
CA ILE A 38 4.98 10.49 6.16
C ILE A 38 3.52 10.91 6.29
N ALA A 39 3.14 12.07 5.74
CA ALA A 39 1.77 12.56 5.81
C ALA A 39 0.77 11.61 5.10
N GLU A 40 1.11 11.11 3.91
CA GLU A 40 0.23 10.20 3.16
C GLU A 40 0.04 8.85 3.87
N LEU A 41 1.12 8.26 4.38
CA LEU A 41 1.06 6.96 5.07
C LEU A 41 0.39 7.08 6.45
N ALA A 42 0.64 8.18 7.18
CA ALA A 42 -0.08 8.47 8.42
C ALA A 42 -1.57 8.71 8.17
N GLY A 43 -1.90 9.44 7.09
CA GLY A 43 -3.27 9.68 6.64
C GLY A 43 -3.99 8.39 6.30
N LEU A 44 -3.37 7.52 5.49
CA LEU A 44 -3.91 6.19 5.17
C LEU A 44 -4.12 5.36 6.44
N ASN A 45 -3.12 5.29 7.33
CA ASN A 45 -3.24 4.56 8.60
C ASN A 45 -4.43 5.03 9.45
N TYR A 46 -4.68 6.34 9.47
CA TYR A 46 -5.83 6.93 10.14
C TYR A 46 -7.15 6.59 9.45
N ARG A 47 -7.22 6.64 8.10
CA ARG A 47 -8.44 6.26 7.35
C ARG A 47 -8.78 4.78 7.51
N LEU A 48 -7.77 3.90 7.60
CA LEU A 48 -7.95 2.47 7.85
C LEU A 48 -8.41 2.15 9.29
N LYS A 49 -8.16 3.02 10.27
CA LYS A 49 -8.70 2.88 11.63
C LYS A 49 -8.72 4.25 12.31
N PRO A 50 -9.82 4.99 12.14
CA PRO A 50 -10.00 6.28 12.78
C PRO A 50 -10.03 6.13 14.30
N LYS A 51 -9.75 7.22 15.02
CA LYS A 51 -9.82 7.23 16.50
C LYS A 51 -11.21 6.87 17.05
N THR A 52 -12.25 7.06 16.25
CA THR A 52 -13.65 6.78 16.59
C THR A 52 -14.07 5.32 16.36
N SER A 53 -13.21 4.51 15.73
CA SER A 53 -13.50 3.10 15.45
C SER A 53 -12.62 2.15 16.25
N LYS A 54 -13.24 1.09 16.77
CA LYS A 54 -12.53 -0.05 17.38
C LYS A 54 -11.93 -0.98 16.32
N TYR A 55 -12.59 -1.12 15.18
CA TYR A 55 -12.23 -2.07 14.12
C TYR A 55 -11.51 -1.38 12.96
N HIS A 56 -10.69 -2.15 12.25
CA HIS A 56 -10.06 -1.70 11.02
C HIS A 56 -11.10 -1.69 9.89
N ASP A 57 -11.11 -0.63 9.09
CA ASP A 57 -11.89 -0.56 7.87
C ASP A 57 -11.10 -1.20 6.72
N THR A 58 -11.25 -2.52 6.62
CA THR A 58 -10.71 -3.32 5.53
C THR A 58 -11.78 -3.67 4.49
N THR A 59 -12.88 -2.93 4.45
CA THR A 59 -13.98 -3.21 3.51
C THR A 59 -13.53 -3.04 2.06
N LEU A 60 -14.11 -3.81 1.13
CA LEU A 60 -13.82 -3.69 -0.30
C LEU A 60 -14.07 -2.25 -0.80
N GLU A 61 -15.12 -1.60 -0.30
CA GLU A 61 -15.43 -0.20 -0.62
C GLU A 61 -14.28 0.72 -0.22
N ASN A 62 -13.75 0.58 1.00
CA ASN A 62 -12.63 1.37 1.45
C ASN A 62 -11.34 1.04 0.66
N GLN A 63 -11.08 -0.23 0.35
CA GLN A 63 -9.94 -0.62 -0.49
C GLN A 63 -9.99 0.04 -1.89
N ILE A 64 -11.16 0.05 -2.52
CA ILE A 64 -11.38 0.71 -3.83
C ILE A 64 -11.18 2.23 -3.71
N LYS A 65 -11.72 2.84 -2.66
CA LYS A 65 -11.59 4.28 -2.40
C LYS A 65 -10.13 4.68 -2.21
N GLU A 66 -9.38 3.94 -1.40
CA GLU A 66 -7.96 4.20 -1.18
C GLU A 66 -7.13 3.91 -2.44
N LEU A 67 -7.48 2.87 -3.22
CA LEU A 67 -6.80 2.61 -4.49
C LEU A 67 -6.97 3.79 -5.45
N LYS A 68 -8.19 4.32 -5.56
CA LYS A 68 -8.46 5.50 -6.37
C LYS A 68 -7.66 6.72 -5.88
N TYR A 69 -7.60 6.94 -4.57
CA TYR A 69 -6.81 8.03 -3.98
C TYR A 69 -5.31 7.90 -4.31
N PHE A 70 -4.73 6.71 -4.14
CA PHE A 70 -3.31 6.46 -4.40
C PHE A 70 -2.95 6.32 -5.89
N CYS A 71 -3.95 6.38 -6.79
CA CYS A 71 -3.73 6.62 -8.22
C CYS A 71 -3.74 8.13 -8.56
N GLY A 72 -3.96 8.99 -7.57
CA GLY A 72 -4.02 10.44 -7.74
C GLY A 72 -5.21 10.88 -8.59
N ILE A 73 -4.96 11.81 -9.50
CA ILE A 73 -5.95 12.30 -10.48
C ILE A 73 -5.95 11.47 -11.78
N ASP A 74 -5.15 10.41 -11.86
CA ASP A 74 -4.93 9.66 -13.10
C ASP A 74 -5.84 8.43 -13.20
N GLU A 75 -6.86 8.54 -14.04
CA GLU A 75 -7.83 7.47 -14.28
C GLU A 75 -7.19 6.26 -15.00
N GLY A 76 -6.18 6.49 -15.84
CA GLY A 76 -5.49 5.42 -16.57
C GLY A 76 -4.68 4.51 -15.64
N LEU A 77 -4.04 5.09 -14.64
CA LEU A 77 -3.31 4.40 -13.58
C LEU A 77 -4.28 3.60 -12.71
N TYR A 78 -5.39 4.23 -12.31
CA TYR A 78 -6.45 3.55 -11.56
C TYR A 78 -6.99 2.34 -12.31
N GLN A 79 -7.37 2.48 -13.58
CA GLN A 79 -7.88 1.36 -14.39
C GLN A 79 -6.87 0.22 -14.54
N ARG A 80 -5.58 0.53 -14.59
CA ARG A 80 -4.53 -0.48 -14.69
C ARG A 80 -4.43 -1.29 -13.40
N TYR A 81 -4.42 -0.61 -12.25
CA TYR A 81 -4.29 -1.26 -10.95
C TYR A 81 -5.57 -1.93 -10.48
N SER A 82 -6.73 -1.35 -10.76
CA SER A 82 -8.02 -1.97 -10.47
C SER A 82 -8.17 -3.30 -11.19
N LYS A 83 -7.80 -3.39 -12.48
CA LYS A 83 -7.85 -4.66 -13.24
C LYS A 83 -7.06 -5.78 -12.57
N VAL A 84 -5.89 -5.47 -12.00
CA VAL A 84 -5.09 -6.46 -11.27
C VAL A 84 -5.80 -6.83 -9.97
N ALA A 85 -6.25 -5.87 -9.18
CA ALA A 85 -6.96 -6.13 -7.93
C ALA A 85 -8.26 -6.94 -8.13
N ASP A 86 -9.01 -6.62 -9.18
CA ASP A 86 -10.25 -7.28 -9.57
C ASP A 86 -10.02 -8.74 -9.96
N TYR A 87 -8.89 -9.07 -10.60
CA TYR A 87 -8.53 -10.46 -10.92
C TYR A 87 -8.46 -11.36 -9.67
N TYR A 88 -8.06 -10.80 -8.52
CA TYR A 88 -8.01 -11.52 -7.25
C TYR A 88 -9.30 -11.39 -6.43
N THR A 89 -10.28 -10.62 -6.90
CA THR A 89 -11.55 -10.38 -6.19
C THR A 89 -12.60 -11.39 -6.64
N VAL A 90 -13.02 -12.29 -5.75
CA VAL A 90 -14.04 -13.30 -6.06
C VAL A 90 -15.44 -12.73 -5.85
N ASN A 91 -15.67 -12.05 -4.72
CA ASN A 91 -16.95 -11.41 -4.39
C ASN A 91 -16.79 -10.40 -3.24
N LYS A 92 -17.88 -9.74 -2.84
CA LYS A 92 -17.89 -8.73 -1.76
C LYS A 92 -17.47 -9.24 -0.37
N LYS A 93 -17.39 -10.56 -0.15
CA LYS A 93 -16.97 -11.19 1.10
C LYS A 93 -15.60 -11.87 0.99
N ASP A 94 -15.06 -11.98 -0.23
CA ASP A 94 -13.80 -12.67 -0.52
C ASP A 94 -13.04 -11.88 -1.59
N TYR A 95 -12.19 -10.98 -1.10
CA TYR A 95 -11.43 -10.01 -1.87
C TYR A 95 -10.09 -9.79 -1.19
N PRO A 96 -9.06 -9.40 -1.95
CA PRO A 96 -7.75 -9.19 -1.38
C PRO A 96 -7.67 -7.82 -0.68
N LEU A 97 -6.68 -7.66 0.18
CA LEU A 97 -6.31 -6.37 0.76
C LEU A 97 -5.10 -5.81 0.03
N ILE A 98 -5.13 -4.50 -0.22
CA ILE A 98 -3.97 -3.75 -0.72
C ILE A 98 -3.46 -2.85 0.41
N PHE A 99 -4.37 -2.21 1.12
CA PHE A 99 -4.05 -1.26 2.18
C PHE A 99 -4.39 -1.86 3.54
N ILE A 100 -3.35 -2.08 4.34
CA ILE A 100 -3.45 -2.53 5.72
C ILE A 100 -2.59 -1.66 6.64
N ARG A 101 -2.95 -1.61 7.93
CA ARG A 101 -2.24 -0.78 8.90
C ARG A 101 -0.79 -1.20 9.12
N GLN A 102 -0.53 -2.50 9.05
CA GLN A 102 0.79 -3.08 9.22
C GLN A 102 1.77 -2.48 8.20
N THR A 103 1.34 -2.38 6.94
CA THR A 103 2.09 -1.71 5.87
C THR A 103 2.40 -0.26 6.21
N CYS A 104 1.39 0.48 6.69
CA CYS A 104 1.56 1.89 7.00
C CYS A 104 2.55 2.10 8.16
N ILE A 105 2.45 1.29 9.21
CA ILE A 105 3.32 1.39 10.39
C ILE A 105 4.76 1.02 10.03
N TYR A 106 4.96 -0.08 9.30
CA TYR A 106 6.28 -0.48 8.82
C TYR A 106 6.90 0.59 7.91
N ALA A 107 6.13 1.07 6.93
CA ALA A 107 6.59 2.11 6.02
C ALA A 107 6.94 3.41 6.74
N LEU A 108 6.14 3.82 7.75
CA LEU A 108 6.43 4.99 8.56
C LEU A 108 7.75 4.83 9.33
N GLU A 109 7.98 3.67 9.95
CA GLU A 109 9.25 3.40 10.63
C GLU A 109 10.43 3.51 9.66
N GLU A 110 10.35 2.81 8.52
CA GLU A 110 11.40 2.77 7.51
C GLU A 110 11.71 4.17 6.96
N ILE A 111 10.69 4.96 6.62
CA ILE A 111 10.86 6.33 6.12
C ILE A 111 11.43 7.25 7.19
N ILE A 112 10.96 7.16 8.45
CA ILE A 112 11.46 8.00 9.54
C ILE A 112 12.96 7.78 9.75
N GLN A 113 13.39 6.51 9.74
CA GLN A 113 14.79 6.12 9.93
C GLN A 113 15.67 6.32 8.68
N SER A 114 15.07 6.52 7.50
CA SER A 114 15.81 6.72 6.25
C SER A 114 16.43 8.13 6.10
N ASP A 115 17.41 8.22 5.20
CA ASP A 115 18.03 9.47 4.73
C ASP A 115 17.24 10.17 3.59
N LEU A 116 15.95 9.83 3.39
CA LEU A 116 15.12 10.48 2.37
C LEU A 116 15.08 12.00 2.57
N ALA A 117 15.22 12.74 1.47
CA ALA A 117 15.33 14.18 1.50
C ALA A 117 14.01 14.87 1.85
N VAL A 118 14.12 15.99 2.58
CA VAL A 118 13.06 16.99 2.66
C VAL A 118 13.28 17.97 1.50
N ILE A 119 12.34 18.00 0.56
CA ILE A 119 12.43 18.81 -0.66
C ILE A 119 11.50 20.01 -0.50
N GLU A 120 12.06 21.22 -0.59
CA GLU A 120 11.28 22.47 -0.61
C GLU A 120 10.44 22.58 -1.89
N ASP A 121 9.25 23.17 -1.78
CA ASP A 121 8.29 23.33 -2.89
C ASP A 121 7.93 22.05 -3.66
N PHE A 122 7.99 20.90 -2.98
CA PHE A 122 7.66 19.61 -3.58
C PHE A 122 6.22 19.55 -4.07
N LYS A 123 6.04 19.22 -5.35
CA LYS A 123 4.73 19.08 -5.99
C LYS A 123 4.26 17.63 -5.95
N MET A 124 3.17 17.39 -5.21
CA MET A 124 2.54 16.08 -5.08
C MET A 124 1.70 15.69 -6.30
N ALA A 125 1.14 16.66 -7.03
CA ALA A 125 0.19 16.45 -8.13
C ALA A 125 0.88 15.99 -9.43
N ARG A 126 1.59 14.86 -9.35
CA ARG A 126 2.37 14.27 -10.45
C ARG A 126 2.12 12.76 -10.47
N VAL A 127 1.80 12.21 -11.64
CA VAL A 127 1.40 10.80 -11.78
C VAL A 127 2.52 9.87 -11.34
N GLU A 128 3.77 10.20 -11.68
CA GLU A 128 4.94 9.43 -11.30
C GLU A 128 5.16 9.38 -9.78
N VAL A 129 4.76 10.43 -9.04
CA VAL A 129 4.86 10.45 -7.58
C VAL A 129 3.86 9.47 -6.96
N TRP A 130 2.61 9.50 -7.41
CA TRP A 130 1.58 8.57 -6.93
C TRP A 130 1.89 7.12 -7.30
N ASP A 131 2.37 6.89 -8.53
CA ASP A 131 2.84 5.58 -8.97
C ASP A 131 3.98 5.04 -8.09
N SER A 132 4.99 5.87 -7.82
CA SER A 132 6.11 5.55 -6.92
C SER A 132 5.64 5.18 -5.51
N ILE A 133 4.73 5.96 -4.93
CA ILE A 133 4.18 5.70 -3.58
C ILE A 133 3.42 4.38 -3.56
N PHE A 134 2.57 4.13 -4.55
CA PHE A 134 1.80 2.90 -4.62
C PHE A 134 2.70 1.67 -4.80
N ARG A 135 3.71 1.74 -5.67
CA ARG A 135 4.74 0.69 -5.82
C ARG A 135 5.47 0.41 -4.52
N TYR A 136 5.81 1.46 -3.77
CA TYR A 136 6.44 1.33 -2.47
C TYR A 136 5.54 0.64 -1.45
N ILE A 137 4.26 1.01 -1.37
CA ILE A 137 3.25 0.31 -0.53
C ILE A 137 3.21 -1.19 -0.86
N LEU A 138 3.17 -1.54 -2.15
CA LEU A 138 3.16 -2.94 -2.59
C LEU A 138 4.48 -3.68 -2.26
N ALA A 139 5.62 -2.99 -2.36
CA ALA A 139 6.92 -3.55 -1.96
C ALA A 139 6.97 -3.81 -0.45
N VAL A 140 6.42 -2.93 0.37
CA VAL A 140 6.29 -3.12 1.82
C VAL A 140 5.34 -4.29 2.12
N ASN A 141 4.18 -4.38 1.45
CA ASN A 141 3.27 -5.53 1.57
C ASN A 141 4.00 -6.85 1.33
N THR A 142 4.80 -6.94 0.26
CA THR A 142 5.63 -8.12 -0.01
C THR A 142 6.56 -8.42 1.15
N SER A 143 7.25 -7.42 1.69
CA SER A 143 8.19 -7.61 2.80
C SER A 143 7.53 -8.12 4.08
N ILE A 144 6.38 -7.57 4.46
CA ILE A 144 5.74 -7.91 5.75
C ILE A 144 4.92 -9.21 5.69
N THR A 145 4.66 -9.72 4.49
CA THR A 145 3.93 -10.98 4.27
C THR A 145 4.84 -12.12 3.83
N GLU A 146 6.14 -11.84 3.63
CA GLU A 146 7.11 -12.87 3.29
C GLU A 146 7.23 -13.86 4.45
N ILE A 147 6.91 -15.13 4.17
CA ILE A 147 7.11 -16.21 5.13
C ILE A 147 8.58 -16.62 5.03
N GLU A 148 9.34 -16.41 6.10
CA GLU A 148 10.68 -16.98 6.22
C GLU A 148 10.57 -18.49 6.00
N LYS A 149 11.12 -18.98 4.89
CA LYS A 149 11.35 -20.42 4.75
C LYS A 149 12.39 -20.77 5.80
N SER A 150 11.92 -21.35 6.91
CA SER A 150 12.73 -21.93 7.98
C SER A 150 14.01 -22.51 7.38
N ARG A 151 15.16 -21.93 7.73
CA ARG A 151 16.49 -22.48 7.44
C ARG A 151 16.46 -23.96 7.84
N LYS A 152 16.49 -24.84 6.85
CA LYS A 152 16.76 -26.27 7.06
C LYS A 152 18.22 -26.44 7.46
#